data_AF-A0A7J9HWN5-F1
#
_entry.id   AF-A0A7J9HWN5-F1
#
_cell.length_a   1.000
_cell.length_b   1.000
_cell.length_c   1.000
_cell.angle_alpha   90.00
_cell.angle_beta   90.00
_cell.angle_gamma   90.00
#
_symmetry.space_group_name_H-M   'P 1'
#
loop_
_entity.id
_entity.type
_entity.pdbx_description
1 polymer ?
#
loop_
_entity_poly.entity_id
_entity_poly.type
_entity_poly.pdbx_seq_one_letter_code
_entity_poly.pdbx_strand_id
1 'polypeptide(L)'
;MIIWFYPSLGGMEYVLHHLLSLAAVAYSMLTGEGQLYTFMVLISETTTPGINLRWYLDTVGMKRSKAYLVNGVVIFVAWFVARVILFMYLFYHIFLHYDQVNCCCKTLPAVIPRRACLLFTSLFAS
;
A
#
# COMPACT_ATOMS: atom_id res chain seq x y z
N MET A 1 -7.50 -3.34 13.98
CA MET A 1 -6.25 -4.10 14.26
C MET A 1 -5.31 -3.28 15.15
N ILE A 2 -4.97 -2.04 14.77
CA ILE A 2 -4.02 -1.18 15.52
C ILE A 2 -4.34 -0.98 17.00
N ILE A 3 -5.58 -0.56 17.34
CA ILE A 3 -5.91 -0.16 18.73
C ILE A 3 -5.83 -1.33 19.73
N TRP A 4 -6.05 -2.56 19.27
CA TRP A 4 -6.14 -3.74 20.13
C TRP A 4 -4.80 -4.45 20.37
N PHE A 5 -3.83 -4.27 19.48
CA PHE A 5 -2.52 -4.94 19.53
C PHE A 5 -1.35 -3.94 19.55
N TYR A 6 -1.61 -2.66 19.84
CA TYR A 6 -0.56 -1.71 20.14
C TYR A 6 0.00 -2.03 21.53
N PRO A 7 1.34 -2.19 21.73
CA PRO A 7 2.45 -1.81 20.84
C PRO A 7 3.11 -2.98 20.06
N SER A 8 2.54 -4.19 20.04
CA SER A 8 3.20 -5.39 19.51
C SER A 8 3.24 -5.50 17.98
N LEU A 9 2.47 -4.69 17.24
CA LEU A 9 2.37 -4.74 15.77
C LEU A 9 3.36 -3.85 15.01
N GLY A 10 4.07 -2.97 15.70
CA GLY A 10 4.90 -1.91 15.10
C GLY A 10 4.62 -0.58 15.80
N GLY A 11 5.67 0.16 16.12
CA GLY A 11 5.62 1.36 16.96
C GLY A 11 4.81 2.53 16.39
N MET A 12 5.20 3.76 16.72
CA MET A 12 4.48 4.96 16.27
C MET A 12 4.46 5.11 14.75
N GLU A 13 5.47 4.58 14.06
CA GLU A 13 5.59 4.58 12.60
C GLU A 13 4.40 3.86 11.94
N TYR A 14 3.96 2.74 12.50
CA TYR A 14 2.84 1.97 11.98
C TYR A 14 1.52 2.73 12.12
N VAL A 15 1.35 3.42 13.26
CA VAL A 15 0.18 4.27 13.53
C VAL A 15 0.15 5.46 12.57
N LEU A 16 1.27 6.17 12.42
CA LEU A 16 1.37 7.31 11.52
C LEU A 16 1.14 6.89 10.06
N HIS A 17 1.72 5.78 9.62
CA HIS A 17 1.51 5.22 8.28
C HIS A 17 0.01 4.99 8.01
N HIS A 18 -0.71 4.34 8.93
CA HIS A 18 -2.13 4.06 8.74
C HIS A 18 -3.02 5.31 8.78
N LEU A 19 -2.70 6.28 9.64
CA LEU A 19 -3.43 7.54 9.71
C LEU A 19 -3.27 8.36 8.42
N LEU A 20 -2.04 8.46 7.91
CA LEU A 20 -1.77 9.12 6.63
C LEU A 20 -2.47 8.40 5.48
N SER A 21 -2.39 7.07 5.46
CA SER A 21 -3.05 6.21 4.47
C SER A 21 -4.56 6.45 4.43
N LEU A 22 -5.21 6.44 5.60
CA LEU A 22 -6.64 6.67 5.72
C LEU A 22 -7.03 8.08 5.28
N ALA A 23 -6.26 9.09 5.66
CA ALA A 23 -6.51 10.47 5.26
C ALA A 23 -6.47 10.65 3.73
N ALA A 24 -5.51 10.02 3.04
CA ALA A 24 -5.45 10.10 1.59
C ALA A 24 -6.52 9.30 0.86
N VAL A 25 -6.91 8.13 1.38
CA VAL A 25 -8.06 7.38 0.84
C VAL A 25 -9.33 8.23 0.98
N ALA A 26 -9.57 8.81 2.16
CA ALA A 26 -10.71 9.69 2.39
C ALA A 26 -10.69 10.91 1.47
N TYR A 27 -9.53 11.56 1.31
CA TYR A 27 -9.38 12.69 0.39
C TYR A 27 -9.69 12.32 -1.05
N SER A 28 -9.14 11.21 -1.56
CA SER A 28 -9.38 10.74 -2.93
C SER A 28 -10.86 10.39 -3.18
N MET A 29 -11.54 9.84 -2.17
CA MET A 29 -12.98 9.57 -2.23
C MET A 29 -13.81 10.85 -2.26
N LEU A 30 -13.42 11.88 -1.51
CA LEU A 30 -14.15 13.15 -1.43
C LEU A 30 -13.94 14.06 -2.65
N THR A 31 -12.74 14.07 -3.22
CA THR A 31 -12.40 14.96 -4.35
C THR A 31 -12.58 14.29 -5.72
N GLY A 32 -12.66 12.96 -5.76
CA GLY A 32 -12.66 12.20 -7.02
C GLY A 32 -11.28 12.08 -7.67
N GLU A 33 -10.27 12.75 -7.11
CA GLU A 33 -8.92 12.81 -7.67
C GLU A 33 -8.06 11.63 -7.18
N GLY A 34 -7.23 11.09 -8.07
CA GLY A 34 -6.22 10.08 -7.70
C GLY A 34 -6.77 8.69 -7.31
N GLN A 35 -8.07 8.43 -7.49
CA GLN A 35 -8.73 7.19 -7.07
C GLN A 35 -8.07 5.94 -7.67
N LEU A 36 -7.68 6.00 -8.94
CA LEU A 36 -6.98 4.92 -9.62
C LEU A 36 -5.66 4.54 -8.93
N TYR A 37 -4.88 5.54 -8.50
CA TYR A 37 -3.63 5.31 -7.76
C TYR A 37 -3.88 4.82 -6.34
N THR A 38 -4.90 5.34 -5.67
CA THR A 38 -5.34 4.88 -4.36
C THR A 38 -5.74 3.40 -4.40
N PHE A 39 -6.54 2.97 -5.38
CA PHE A 39 -6.91 1.56 -5.53
C PHE A 39 -5.72 0.65 -5.84
N MET A 40 -4.78 1.08 -6.68
CA MET A 40 -3.55 0.32 -6.94
C MET A 40 -2.74 0.10 -5.66
N VAL A 41 -2.59 1.14 -4.84
CA VAL A 41 -1.91 1.02 -3.54
C VAL A 41 -2.67 0.10 -2.58
N LEU A 42 -4.01 0.21 -2.52
CA LEU A 42 -4.85 -0.70 -1.71
C LEU A 42 -4.71 -2.17 -2.13
N ILE A 43 -4.60 -2.46 -3.43
CA ILE A 43 -4.35 -3.83 -3.92
C ILE A 43 -3.04 -4.38 -3.37
N SER A 44 -1.99 -3.55 -3.29
CA SER A 44 -0.71 -3.98 -2.71
C SER A 44 -0.81 -4.29 -1.21
N GLU A 45 -1.69 -3.58 -0.49
CA GLU A 45 -1.96 -3.81 0.94
C GLU A 45 -2.68 -5.14 1.17
N THR A 46 -3.46 -5.66 0.20
CA THR A 46 -4.12 -6.98 0.34
C THR A 46 -3.15 -8.16 0.52
N THR A 47 -1.84 -7.96 0.33
CA THR A 47 -0.80 -8.96 0.58
C THR A 47 -0.42 -9.11 2.06
N THR A 48 -0.66 -8.11 2.92
CA THR A 48 -0.34 -8.18 4.37
C THR A 48 -1.15 -9.19 5.17
N PRO A 49 -2.46 -9.46 4.93
CA PRO A 49 -3.17 -10.52 5.66
C PRO A 49 -2.57 -11.92 5.42
N GLY A 50 -1.97 -12.16 4.26
CA GLY A 50 -1.26 -13.41 3.97
C GLY A 50 -0.08 -13.63 4.92
N ILE A 51 0.73 -12.58 5.13
CA ILE A 51 1.88 -12.58 6.05
C ILE A 51 1.40 -12.76 7.50
N ASN A 52 0.32 -12.08 7.90
CA ASN A 52 -0.23 -12.21 9.24
C ASN A 52 -0.76 -13.65 9.50
N LEU A 53 -1.41 -14.26 8.50
CA LEU A 53 -1.84 -15.67 8.59
C LEU A 53 -0.64 -16.62 8.71
N ARG A 54 0.47 -16.34 8.02
CA ARG A 54 1.71 -17.12 8.16
C ARG A 54 2.28 -17.03 9.58
N TRP A 55 2.34 -15.82 10.13
CA TRP A 55 2.78 -15.60 11.51
C TRP A 55 1.87 -16.34 12.50
N TYR A 56 0.56 -16.26 12.33
CA TYR A 56 -0.39 -17.00 13.17
C TYR A 56 -0.13 -18.52 13.13
N LEU A 57 0.04 -19.09 11.93
CA LEU A 57 0.39 -20.50 11.74
C LEU A 57 1.75 -20.88 12.36
N ASP A 58 2.69 -19.94 12.41
CA ASP A 58 3.99 -20.08 13.08
C ASP A 58 3.81 -20.18 14.60
N THR A 59 3.02 -19.28 15.18
CA THR A 59 2.76 -19.18 16.62
C THR A 59 2.01 -20.41 17.15
N VAL A 60 1.07 -20.96 16.39
CA VAL A 60 0.35 -22.19 16.78
C VAL A 60 1.15 -23.48 16.52
N GLY A 61 2.43 -23.37 16.12
CA GLY A 61 3.33 -24.52 15.93
C GLY A 61 3.05 -25.34 14.66
N MET A 62 2.21 -24.87 13.74
CA MET A 62 1.79 -25.59 12.53
C MET A 62 2.77 -25.47 11.35
N LYS A 63 4.06 -25.25 11.62
CA LYS A 63 5.13 -25.06 10.62
C LYS A 63 5.26 -26.20 9.60
N ARG A 64 4.97 -27.45 10.03
CA ARG A 64 5.07 -28.66 9.19
C ARG A 64 3.81 -28.96 8.39
N SER A 65 2.76 -28.15 8.51
CA SER A 65 1.49 -28.38 7.82
C SER A 65 1.57 -28.01 6.33
N LYS A 66 0.78 -28.68 5.49
CA LYS A 66 0.60 -28.28 4.09
C LYS A 66 0.04 -26.85 3.97
N ALA A 67 -0.73 -26.40 4.95
CA ALA A 67 -1.28 -25.04 5.00
C ALA A 67 -0.18 -23.96 5.07
N TYR A 68 0.89 -24.19 5.83
CA TYR A 68 2.03 -23.27 5.92
C TYR A 68 2.81 -23.16 4.60
N LEU A 69 2.92 -24.27 3.87
CA LEU A 69 3.59 -24.33 2.57
C LEU A 69 2.74 -23.63 1.49
N VAL A 70 1.45 -23.94 1.41
CA VAL A 70 0.51 -23.28 0.49
C VAL A 70 0.43 -21.77 0.75
N ASN A 71 0.31 -21.35 2.02
CA ASN A 71 0.32 -19.94 2.38
C ASN A 71 1.62 -19.25 1.92
N GLY A 72 2.78 -19.89 2.08
CA GLY A 72 4.05 -19.36 1.59
C GLY A 72 4.09 -19.15 0.07
N VAL A 73 3.59 -20.12 -0.70
CA VAL A 73 3.51 -20.01 -2.18
C VAL A 73 2.54 -18.91 -2.58
N VAL A 74 1.37 -18.81 -1.91
CA VAL A 74 0.38 -17.77 -2.18
C VAL A 74 0.94 -16.38 -1.88
N ILE A 75 1.65 -16.18 -0.76
CA ILE A 75 2.30 -14.91 -0.45
C ILE A 75 3.33 -14.55 -1.52
N PHE A 76 4.15 -15.51 -1.96
CA PHE A 76 5.16 -15.25 -2.98
C PHE A 76 4.55 -14.79 -4.31
N VAL A 77 3.53 -15.49 -4.79
CA VAL A 77 2.83 -15.14 -6.03
C VAL A 77 2.09 -13.80 -5.88
N ALA A 78 1.35 -13.61 -4.79
CA ALA A 78 0.61 -12.39 -4.53
C ALA A 78 1.55 -11.18 -4.42
N TRP A 79 2.69 -11.32 -3.75
CA TRP A 79 3.71 -10.28 -3.65
C TRP A 79 4.30 -9.94 -5.03
N PHE A 80 4.65 -10.93 -5.85
CA PHE A 80 5.19 -10.67 -7.18
C PHE A 80 4.21 -9.90 -8.06
N VAL A 81 2.93 -10.30 -8.07
CA VAL A 81 1.91 -9.63 -8.89
C VAL A 81 1.56 -8.25 -8.33
N ALA A 82 1.24 -8.15 -7.03
CA ALA A 82 0.71 -6.94 -6.43
C ALA A 82 1.77 -5.91 -6.03
N ARG A 83 3.03 -6.32 -5.81
CA ARG A 83 4.12 -5.39 -5.45
C ARG A 83 5.17 -5.21 -6.53
N VAL A 84 5.50 -6.23 -7.34
CA VAL A 84 6.49 -6.04 -8.43
C VAL A 84 5.81 -5.54 -9.70
N ILE A 85 4.88 -6.32 -10.26
CA ILE A 85 4.23 -5.98 -11.54
C ILE A 85 3.39 -4.71 -11.41
N LEU A 86 2.58 -4.62 -10.36
CA LEU A 86 1.69 -3.46 -10.16
C LEU A 86 2.46 -2.15 -9.98
N PHE A 87 3.55 -2.14 -9.20
CA PHE A 87 4.36 -0.93 -9.03
C PHE A 87 5.17 -0.61 -10.30
N MET A 88 5.68 -1.59 -11.03
CA MET A 88 6.29 -1.33 -12.35
C MET A 88 5.29 -0.62 -13.28
N TYR A 89 4.05 -1.11 -13.34
CA TYR A 89 2.98 -0.47 -14.11
C TYR A 89 2.67 0.94 -13.58
N LEU A 90 2.56 1.10 -12.25
CA LEU A 90 2.31 2.39 -11.60
C LEU A 90 3.36 3.44 -12.00
N PHE A 91 4.64 3.10 -11.87
CA PHE A 91 5.74 4.00 -12.22
C PHE A 91 5.80 4.28 -13.73
N TYR A 92 5.55 3.27 -14.56
CA TYR A 92 5.47 3.45 -16.00
C TYR A 92 4.34 4.40 -16.42
N HIS A 93 3.15 4.23 -15.83
CA HIS A 93 1.99 5.09 -16.08
C HIS A 93 2.25 6.53 -15.61
N ILE A 94 2.85 6.71 -14.43
CA ILE A 94 3.24 8.04 -13.93
C ILE A 94 4.28 8.69 -14.86
N PHE A 95 5.25 7.93 -15.38
CA PHE A 95 6.27 8.43 -16.29
C PHE A 95 5.67 8.89 -17.63
N LEU A 96 4.78 8.09 -18.23
CA LEU A 96 4.12 8.44 -19.49
C LEU A 96 3.21 9.67 -19.36
N HIS A 97 2.47 9.76 -18.25
CA HIS A 97 1.50 10.84 -18.02
C HIS A 97 2.11 12.04 -17.28
N TYR A 98 3.44 12.08 -17.12
CA TYR A 98 4.15 13.10 -16.35
C TYR A 98 3.83 14.54 -16.82
N ASP A 99 3.71 14.75 -18.13
CA ASP A 99 3.42 16.07 -18.71
C ASP A 99 1.96 16.53 -18.48
N GLN A 100 1.01 15.59 -18.38
CA GLN A 100 -0.38 15.90 -18.07
C GLN A 100 -0.55 16.33 -16.60
N VAL A 101 0.23 15.73 -15.69
CA VAL A 101 0.30 16.14 -14.27
C VAL A 101 0.87 17.56 -14.15
N ASN A 102 1.86 17.92 -14.98
CA ASN A 102 2.43 19.27 -15.01
C ASN A 102 1.45 20.34 -15.54
N CYS A 103 0.56 19.99 -16.47
CA CYS A 103 -0.41 20.92 -17.04
C CYS A 103 -1.58 21.21 -16.08
N CYS A 104 -2.11 20.19 -15.40
CA CYS A 104 -3.17 20.38 -14.39
C CYS A 104 -2.67 21.13 -13.13
N CYS A 105 -1.41 20.91 -12.73
CA CYS A 105 -0.80 21.54 -11.57
C CYS A 105 -0.51 23.06 -11.75
N LYS A 106 -0.61 23.61 -12.96
CA LYS A 106 -0.53 25.08 -13.16
C LYS A 106 -1.80 25.81 -12.74
N THR A 107 -2.93 25.13 -12.61
CA THR A 107 -4.24 25.74 -12.35
C THR A 107 -4.74 25.53 -10.92
N LEU A 108 -4.20 24.57 -10.17
CA LEU A 108 -4.48 24.37 -8.73
C LEU A 108 -3.19 24.45 -7.90
N PRO A 109 -2.88 25.59 -7.27
CA PRO A 109 -1.76 25.69 -6.33
C PRO A 109 -2.11 25.22 -4.92
N ALA A 110 -3.32 24.71 -4.68
CA ALA A 110 -3.80 24.38 -3.35
C ALA A 110 -3.76 22.86 -3.12
N VAL A 111 -2.92 22.46 -2.16
CA VAL A 111 -3.06 21.30 -1.26
C VAL A 111 -2.08 20.13 -1.42
N ILE A 112 -1.50 19.81 -2.59
CA ILE A 112 -0.49 18.73 -2.66
C ILE A 112 0.77 19.18 -3.41
N PRO A 113 1.83 19.62 -2.72
CA PRO A 113 3.08 19.97 -3.38
C PRO A 113 3.66 18.71 -4.04
N ARG A 114 4.27 18.86 -5.23
CA ARG A 114 4.92 17.81 -6.07
C ARG A 114 5.65 16.69 -5.31
N ARG A 115 6.16 16.99 -4.11
CA ARG A 115 6.86 16.04 -3.24
C ARG A 115 5.91 15.10 -2.49
N ALA A 116 4.71 15.52 -2.11
CA ALA A 116 3.78 14.74 -1.30
C ALA A 116 3.15 13.57 -2.07
N CYS A 117 2.87 13.70 -3.36
CA CYS A 117 2.36 12.60 -4.20
C CYS A 117 3.43 11.49 -4.40
N LEU A 118 4.69 11.90 -4.64
CA LEU A 118 5.82 10.97 -4.73
C LEU A 118 6.20 10.37 -3.36
N LEU A 119 6.16 11.17 -2.29
CA LEU A 119 6.32 10.70 -0.91
C LEU A 119 5.24 9.67 -0.55
N PHE A 120 4.01 9.88 -1.01
CA PHE A 120 2.92 8.93 -0.85
C PHE A 120 3.25 7.59 -1.49
N THR A 121 3.67 7.58 -2.76
CA THR A 121 4.07 6.32 -3.41
C THR A 121 5.27 5.65 -2.74
N SER A 122 6.23 6.41 -2.19
CA SER A 122 7.38 5.84 -1.48
C SER A 122 7.04 5.30 -0.08
N LEU A 123 6.10 5.92 0.64
CA LEU A 123 5.67 5.47 1.96
C LEU A 123 4.94 4.13 1.91
N PHE A 124 4.27 3.83 0.79
CA PHE A 124 3.53 2.59 0.55
C PHE A 124 4.32 1.51 -0.19
N ALA A 125 5.44 1.88 -0.81
CA ALA A 125 6.38 0.90 -1.39
C ALA A 125 7.26 0.21 -0.34
N SER A 126 7.17 0.63 0.93
CA SER A 126 7.94 0.07 2.06
C SER A 126 7.30 -1.18 2.68
#